data_AF-A0AA42RDB0-F1
#
_entry.id   AF-A0AA42RDB0-F1
#
_cell.length_a   1.000
_cell.length_b   1.000
_cell.length_c   1.000
_cell.angle_alpha   90.00
_cell.angle_beta   90.00
_cell.angle_gamma   90.00
#
_symmetry.space_group_name_H-M   'P 1'
#
loop_
_entity.id
_entity.type
_entity.pdbx_description
1 polymer ?
#
loop_
_entity_poly.entity_id
_entity_poly.type
_entity_poly.pdbx_seq_one_letter_code
_entity_poly.pdbx_strand_id
1 'polypeptide(L)'
;KTAQSDKWMWVTRGGPPGRPAVLFEYDPSRAGSVPVRLLDGFSGILQADGYSGYSQVCKQSGLTRIGCWDHARRKFIEATQAAPTVAKGKSKSGASKADVALGYIGKLYAIEREQKERSDAERYQARQTRSMPLLAEFKTWLDNNVGKVMKGSLTRKAMEYTLGQWPYLVGYCERGDLHISNVLAENA
;
A
#
# COMPACT_ATOMS: atom_id res chain seq x y z
N LYS A 1 -1.54 30.30 12.94
CA LYS A 1 -0.48 29.28 13.03
C LYS A 1 0.86 29.96 12.75
N THR A 2 1.88 29.73 13.58
CA THR A 2 3.21 30.36 13.47
C THR A 2 3.99 29.82 12.28
N ALA A 3 4.95 30.59 11.74
CA ALA A 3 5.72 30.24 10.54
C ALA A 3 6.53 28.94 10.61
N GLN A 4 6.66 28.35 11.81
CA GLN A 4 7.44 27.15 12.16
C GLN A 4 6.62 25.87 12.38
N SER A 5 5.29 25.86 12.25
CA SER A 5 4.52 24.60 12.37
C SER A 5 4.75 23.69 11.17
N ASP A 6 4.74 22.36 11.36
CA ASP A 6 4.78 21.38 10.27
C ASP A 6 3.75 21.72 9.19
N LYS A 7 4.23 21.81 7.94
CA LYS A 7 3.44 22.16 6.76
C LYS A 7 3.30 20.93 5.88
N TRP A 8 2.11 20.68 5.34
CA TRP A 8 1.84 19.51 4.52
C TRP A 8 1.60 19.93 3.07
N MET A 9 2.26 19.23 2.15
CA MET A 9 1.93 19.27 0.73
C MET A 9 1.09 18.04 0.42
N TRP A 10 -0.12 18.26 -0.08
CA TRP A 10 -1.00 17.20 -0.55
C TRP A 10 -0.81 17.06 -2.05
N VAL A 11 -0.58 15.83 -2.49
CA VAL A 11 -0.41 15.50 -3.91
C VAL A 11 -1.58 14.64 -4.35
N THR A 12 -2.33 15.13 -5.32
CA THR A 12 -3.41 14.37 -5.97
C THR A 12 -3.03 14.14 -7.41
N ARG A 13 -2.99 12.87 -7.83
CA ARG A 13 -2.85 12.50 -9.23
C ARG A 13 -4.12 11.81 -9.70
N GLY A 14 -4.68 12.26 -10.81
CA GLY A 14 -5.92 11.73 -11.35
C GLY A 14 -6.20 12.28 -12.74
N GLY A 15 -7.48 12.40 -13.09
CA GLY A 15 -7.96 12.90 -14.38
C GLY A 15 -8.53 11.81 -15.29
N PRO A 16 -9.22 12.19 -16.38
CA PRO A 16 -9.79 11.24 -17.33
C PRO A 16 -8.72 10.35 -17.99
N PRO A 17 -9.10 9.16 -18.51
CA PRO A 17 -8.19 8.32 -19.29
C PRO A 17 -7.45 9.11 -20.37
N GLY A 18 -6.12 8.94 -20.45
CA GLY A 18 -5.26 9.64 -21.40
C GLY A 18 -5.00 11.13 -21.08
N ARG A 19 -5.59 11.68 -20.01
CA ARG A 19 -5.43 13.09 -19.62
C ARG A 19 -5.09 13.21 -18.12
N PRO A 20 -3.93 12.67 -17.68
CA PRO A 20 -3.54 12.74 -16.28
C PRO A 20 -3.23 14.18 -15.88
N ALA A 21 -3.63 14.55 -14.67
CA ALA A 21 -3.26 15.78 -14.00
C ALA A 21 -2.64 15.46 -12.63
N VAL A 22 -1.69 16.29 -12.21
CA VAL A 22 -1.11 16.28 -10.88
C VAL A 22 -1.40 17.64 -10.26
N LEU A 23 -1.97 17.63 -9.05
CA LEU A 23 -2.27 18.81 -8.28
C LEU A 23 -1.47 18.78 -6.97
N PHE A 24 -0.77 19.88 -6.70
CA PHE A 24 -0.05 20.11 -5.46
C PHE A 24 -0.81 21.16 -4.66
N GLU A 25 -1.25 20.78 -3.47
CA GLU A 25 -2.01 21.65 -2.60
C GLU A 25 -1.32 21.79 -1.25
N TYR A 26 -0.99 23.03 -0.93
CA TYR A 26 -0.48 23.37 0.38
C TYR A 26 -1.63 23.42 1.40
N ASP A 27 -1.49 22.72 2.52
CA ASP A 27 -2.33 22.94 3.70
C ASP A 27 -1.50 22.86 5.00
N PRO A 28 -1.66 23.80 5.94
CA PRO A 28 -0.97 23.73 7.23
C PRO A 28 -1.53 22.65 8.16
N SER A 29 -2.47 21.81 7.71
CA SER A 29 -3.12 20.73 8.44
C SER A 29 -3.00 19.42 7.70
N ARG A 30 -2.84 18.33 8.47
CA ARG A 30 -3.00 16.96 7.96
C ARG A 30 -4.37 16.35 8.27
N ALA A 31 -5.26 17.12 8.90
CA ALA A 31 -6.53 16.61 9.42
C ALA A 31 -7.41 16.00 8.31
N GLY A 32 -8.28 15.05 8.67
CA GLY A 32 -9.21 14.40 7.75
C GLY A 32 -10.19 15.34 7.03
N SER A 33 -10.40 16.54 7.56
CA SER A 33 -11.15 17.60 6.89
C SER A 33 -10.48 18.13 5.61
N VAL A 34 -9.15 17.97 5.48
CA VAL A 34 -8.44 18.43 4.29
C VAL A 34 -8.79 17.57 3.08
N PRO A 35 -8.61 16.23 3.08
CA PRO A 35 -9.08 15.38 1.98
C PRO A 35 -10.55 15.54 1.60
N VAL A 36 -11.43 15.81 2.58
CA VAL A 36 -12.86 16.09 2.31
C VAL A 36 -13.02 17.31 1.41
N ARG A 37 -12.29 18.40 1.70
CA ARG A 37 -12.31 19.61 0.88
C ARG A 37 -11.63 19.39 -0.47
N LEU A 38 -10.49 18.68 -0.49
CA LEU A 38 -9.70 18.48 -1.72
C LEU A 38 -10.42 17.59 -2.74
N LEU A 39 -11.23 16.65 -2.29
CA LEU A 39 -11.95 15.69 -3.12
C LEU A 39 -13.45 16.00 -3.20
N ASP A 40 -13.85 17.24 -2.91
CA ASP A 40 -15.24 17.65 -3.03
C ASP A 40 -15.73 17.49 -4.48
N GLY A 41 -16.94 16.93 -4.64
CA GLY A 41 -17.50 16.58 -5.94
C GLY A 41 -16.83 15.40 -6.68
N PHE A 42 -15.73 14.83 -6.16
CA PHE A 42 -15.14 13.62 -6.73
C PHE A 42 -15.95 12.38 -6.35
N SER A 43 -16.08 11.44 -7.28
CA SER A 43 -16.67 10.12 -7.06
C SER A 43 -15.80 9.06 -7.72
N GLY A 44 -15.67 7.90 -7.08
CA GLY A 44 -14.93 6.76 -7.62
C GLY A 44 -13.93 6.21 -6.62
N ILE A 45 -12.72 5.93 -7.10
CA ILE A 45 -11.70 5.20 -6.33
C ILE A 45 -10.63 6.16 -5.82
N LEU A 46 -10.37 6.12 -4.52
CA LEU A 46 -9.24 6.77 -3.89
C LEU A 46 -8.16 5.73 -3.56
N GLN A 47 -7.04 5.78 -4.30
CA GLN A 47 -5.86 5.01 -3.95
C GLN A 47 -4.93 5.82 -3.04
N ALA A 48 -4.69 5.32 -1.83
CA ALA A 48 -3.84 6.01 -0.86
C ALA A 48 -3.08 5.03 0.04
N ASP A 49 -2.18 5.57 0.86
CA ASP A 49 -1.52 4.83 1.94
C ASP A 49 -2.51 4.47 3.07
N GLY A 50 -2.00 3.88 4.15
CA GLY A 50 -2.80 3.52 5.33
C GLY A 50 -3.17 4.68 6.25
N TYR A 51 -3.02 5.94 5.85
CA TYR A 51 -3.32 7.09 6.71
C TYR A 51 -4.81 7.17 7.05
N SER A 52 -5.11 7.29 8.34
CA SER A 52 -6.50 7.29 8.83
C SER A 52 -7.28 8.53 8.41
N GLY A 53 -6.61 9.65 8.09
CA GLY A 53 -7.25 10.91 7.67
C GLY A 53 -8.13 10.77 6.43
N TYR A 54 -7.85 9.81 5.55
CA TYR A 54 -8.68 9.54 4.37
C TYR A 54 -10.03 8.87 4.72
N SER A 55 -10.18 8.30 5.92
CA SER A 55 -11.40 7.57 6.28
C SER A 55 -12.65 8.46 6.28
N GLN A 56 -12.49 9.74 6.62
CA GLN A 56 -13.59 10.69 6.66
C GLN A 56 -14.14 10.95 5.25
N VAL A 57 -13.27 11.27 4.29
CA VAL A 57 -13.70 11.54 2.91
C VAL A 57 -14.30 10.31 2.23
N CYS A 58 -13.76 9.11 2.48
CA CYS A 58 -14.35 7.88 1.95
C CYS A 58 -15.78 7.65 2.47
N LYS A 59 -16.04 7.94 3.75
CA LYS A 59 -17.37 7.80 4.35
C LYS A 59 -18.34 8.88 3.88
N GLN A 60 -17.90 10.13 3.78
CA GLN A 60 -18.77 11.26 3.45
C GLN A 60 -19.10 11.33 1.96
N SER A 61 -18.13 11.03 1.10
CA SER A 61 -18.26 11.15 -0.35
C SER A 61 -18.49 9.79 -1.05
N GLY A 62 -18.65 8.70 -0.30
CA GLY A 62 -18.88 7.37 -0.84
C GLY A 62 -17.74 6.84 -1.71
N LEU A 63 -16.50 7.27 -1.46
CA LEU A 63 -15.35 6.84 -2.26
C LEU A 63 -14.92 5.42 -1.90
N THR A 64 -14.69 4.59 -2.93
CA THR A 64 -14.06 3.28 -2.75
C THR A 64 -12.57 3.49 -2.48
N ARG A 65 -12.11 3.11 -1.29
CA ARG A 65 -10.69 3.19 -0.94
C ARG A 65 -9.95 1.92 -1.37
N ILE A 66 -8.81 2.09 -2.03
CA ILE A 66 -7.83 1.02 -2.25
C ILE A 66 -6.47 1.42 -1.69
N GLY A 67 -5.67 0.41 -1.37
CA GLY A 67 -4.38 0.56 -0.70
C GLY A 67 -3.19 0.59 -1.67
N CYS A 68 -2.01 0.80 -1.09
CA CYS A 68 -0.73 0.71 -1.79
C CYS A 68 0.18 -0.34 -1.14
N TRP A 69 0.64 -1.30 -1.94
CA TRP A 69 1.57 -2.34 -1.49
C TRP A 69 2.99 -1.84 -1.21
N ASP A 70 3.44 -0.72 -1.79
CA ASP A 70 4.77 -0.17 -1.50
C ASP A 70 4.91 0.22 -0.03
N HIS A 71 3.84 0.72 0.61
CA HIS A 71 3.84 1.03 2.03
C HIS A 71 3.95 -0.21 2.91
N ALA A 72 3.23 -1.29 2.57
CA ALA A 72 3.36 -2.56 3.28
C ALA A 72 4.78 -3.13 3.09
N ARG A 73 5.29 -3.10 1.86
CA ARG A 73 6.64 -3.54 1.50
C ARG A 73 7.72 -2.78 2.27
N ARG A 74 7.63 -1.45 2.34
CA ARG A 74 8.59 -0.57 3.04
C ARG A 74 8.74 -0.97 4.51
N LYS A 75 7.63 -1.28 5.19
CA LYS A 75 7.67 -1.74 6.60
C LYS A 75 8.39 -3.07 6.77
N PHE A 76 8.23 -4.01 5.84
CA PHE A 76 9.00 -5.26 5.88
C PHE A 76 10.48 -5.05 5.57
N ILE A 77 10.83 -4.10 4.70
CA ILE A 77 12.23 -3.71 4.45
C ILE A 77 12.85 -3.08 5.70
N GLU A 78 12.16 -2.15 6.36
CA GLU A 78 12.61 -1.58 7.64
C GLU A 78 12.85 -2.68 8.68
N ALA A 79 11.96 -3.68 8.73
CA ALA A 79 12.10 -4.82 9.63
C ALA A 79 13.32 -5.71 9.32
N THR A 80 13.68 -5.92 8.06
CA THR A 80 14.89 -6.69 7.69
C THR A 80 16.17 -5.92 7.98
N GLN A 81 16.17 -4.60 7.77
CA GLN A 81 17.33 -3.73 8.01
C GLN A 81 17.63 -3.54 9.50
N ALA A 82 16.59 -3.48 10.34
CA ALA A 82 16.74 -3.34 11.79
C ALA A 82 17.05 -4.68 12.51
N ALA A 83 16.98 -5.80 11.81
CA ALA A 83 17.38 -7.08 12.37
C ALA A 83 18.91 -7.05 12.65
N PRO A 84 19.38 -7.56 13.80
CA PRO A 84 20.81 -7.56 14.11
C PRO A 84 21.59 -8.16 12.94
N THR A 85 22.58 -7.41 12.43
CA THR A 85 23.56 -7.98 11.50
C THR A 85 24.21 -9.12 12.24
N VAL A 86 23.97 -10.35 11.78
CA VAL A 86 24.63 -11.51 12.35
C VAL A 86 26.13 -11.24 12.29
N ALA A 87 26.81 -11.33 13.44
CA ALA A 87 28.23 -11.08 13.54
C ALA A 87 28.98 -11.81 12.40
N LYS A 88 29.90 -11.11 11.72
CA LYS A 88 30.75 -11.67 10.65
C LYS A 88 31.23 -13.06 11.07
N GLY A 89 30.69 -14.12 10.44
CA GLY A 89 31.06 -15.51 10.72
C GLY A 89 29.94 -16.46 11.13
N LYS A 90 28.73 -15.98 11.49
CA LYS A 90 27.56 -16.86 11.67
C LYS A 90 26.59 -16.67 10.49
N SER A 91 26.30 -17.75 9.76
CA SER A 91 25.25 -17.77 8.74
C SER A 91 23.89 -17.51 9.39
N LYS A 92 23.04 -16.64 8.82
CA LYS A 92 21.61 -16.60 9.15
C LYS A 92 21.05 -17.98 8.76
N SER A 93 20.75 -18.83 9.74
CA SER A 93 20.06 -20.09 9.47
C SER A 93 18.61 -19.79 9.07
N GLY A 94 18.38 -19.58 7.76
CA GLY A 94 17.05 -19.44 7.17
C GLY A 94 16.57 -17.99 6.97
N ALA A 95 15.59 -17.85 6.07
CA ALA A 95 14.90 -16.60 5.79
C ALA A 95 14.08 -16.14 7.01
N SER A 96 14.21 -14.87 7.40
CA SER A 96 13.36 -14.30 8.45
C SER A 96 11.90 -14.22 7.99
N LYS A 97 10.95 -14.05 8.92
CA LYS A 97 9.55 -13.85 8.55
C LYS A 97 9.34 -12.58 7.70
N ALA A 98 10.15 -11.54 7.91
CA ALA A 98 10.11 -10.35 7.05
C ALA A 98 10.60 -10.68 5.63
N ASP A 99 11.65 -11.51 5.49
CA ASP A 99 12.13 -11.98 4.18
C ASP A 99 11.06 -12.82 3.46
N VAL A 100 10.36 -13.71 4.18
CA VAL A 100 9.25 -14.50 3.62
C VAL A 100 8.12 -13.59 3.12
N ALA A 101 7.71 -12.59 3.91
CA ALA A 101 6.70 -11.62 3.49
C ALA A 101 7.13 -10.82 2.25
N LEU A 102 8.39 -10.39 2.18
CA LEU A 102 8.95 -9.74 1.00
C LEU A 102 8.94 -10.66 -0.23
N GLY A 103 9.11 -11.97 -0.03
CA GLY A 103 8.97 -12.97 -1.08
C GLY A 103 7.55 -13.01 -1.67
N TYR A 104 6.51 -13.02 -0.83
CA TYR A 104 5.11 -12.94 -1.30
C TYR A 104 4.85 -11.65 -2.06
N ILE A 105 5.24 -10.50 -1.49
CA ILE A 105 5.07 -9.20 -2.13
C ILE A 105 5.83 -9.16 -3.46
N GLY A 106 7.06 -9.65 -3.50
CA GLY A 106 7.88 -9.72 -4.72
C GLY A 106 7.22 -10.51 -5.85
N LYS A 107 6.55 -11.63 -5.52
CA LYS A 107 5.77 -12.42 -6.48
C LYS A 107 4.55 -11.63 -7.01
N LEU A 108 3.86 -10.87 -6.18
CA LEU A 108 2.76 -10.00 -6.62
C LEU A 108 3.25 -8.96 -7.63
N TYR A 109 4.35 -8.27 -7.33
CA TYR A 109 4.95 -7.31 -8.29
C TYR A 109 5.51 -7.99 -9.54
N ALA A 110 5.93 -9.25 -9.48
CA ALA A 110 6.34 -10.00 -10.67
C ALA A 110 5.15 -10.20 -11.63
N ILE A 111 3.99 -10.61 -11.10
CA ILE A 111 2.75 -10.70 -11.88
C ILE A 111 2.44 -9.35 -12.53
N GLU A 112 2.46 -8.26 -11.76
CA GLU A 112 2.15 -6.92 -12.28
C GLU A 112 3.13 -6.46 -13.38
N ARG A 113 4.42 -6.79 -13.26
CA ARG A 113 5.41 -6.49 -14.32
C ARG A 113 5.11 -7.24 -15.61
N GLU A 114 4.69 -8.50 -15.53
CA GLU A 114 4.30 -9.28 -16.71
C GLU A 114 3.04 -8.76 -17.39
N GLN A 115 2.15 -8.09 -16.64
CA GLN A 115 0.88 -7.54 -17.14
C GLN A 115 0.96 -6.05 -17.52
N LYS A 116 2.16 -5.46 -17.52
CA LYS A 116 2.36 -4.01 -17.71
C LYS A 116 1.79 -3.52 -19.05
N GLU A 117 2.11 -4.22 -20.14
CA GLU A 117 1.71 -3.85 -21.51
C GLU A 117 0.43 -4.57 -21.97
N ARG A 118 -0.29 -5.21 -21.04
CA ARG A 118 -1.53 -5.94 -21.30
C ARG A 118 -2.75 -5.03 -21.17
N SER A 119 -3.84 -5.41 -21.80
CA SER A 119 -5.13 -4.74 -21.62
C SER A 119 -5.63 -4.86 -20.18
N ASP A 120 -6.52 -3.96 -19.77
CA ASP A 120 -7.12 -4.02 -18.44
C ASP A 120 -7.88 -5.34 -18.20
N ALA A 121 -8.52 -5.90 -19.23
CA ALA A 121 -9.20 -7.19 -19.14
C ALA A 121 -8.22 -8.35 -18.89
N GLU A 122 -7.11 -8.41 -19.63
CA GLU A 122 -6.06 -9.42 -19.40
C GLU A 122 -5.42 -9.27 -18.02
N ARG A 123 -5.14 -8.03 -17.59
CA ARG A 123 -4.56 -7.74 -16.28
C ARG A 123 -5.50 -8.18 -15.16
N TYR A 124 -6.80 -7.90 -15.29
CA TYR A 124 -7.81 -8.37 -14.35
C TYR A 124 -7.84 -9.91 -14.28
N GLN A 125 -7.89 -10.60 -15.42
CA GLN A 125 -7.89 -12.07 -15.45
C GLN A 125 -6.62 -12.66 -14.82
N ALA A 126 -5.45 -12.09 -15.08
CA ALA A 126 -4.20 -12.51 -14.46
C ALA A 126 -4.23 -12.32 -12.93
N ARG A 127 -4.81 -11.21 -12.45
CA ARG A 127 -4.97 -10.98 -11.00
C ARG A 127 -5.92 -12.00 -10.37
N GLN A 128 -7.06 -12.30 -11.01
CA GLN A 128 -8.00 -13.30 -10.50
C GLN A 128 -7.39 -14.71 -10.46
N THR A 129 -6.63 -15.09 -11.49
CA THR A 129 -6.07 -16.45 -11.61
C THR A 129 -4.76 -16.65 -10.86
N ARG A 130 -3.97 -15.59 -10.63
CA ARG A 130 -2.61 -15.68 -10.06
C ARG A 130 -2.42 -14.87 -8.79
N SER A 131 -2.83 -13.60 -8.78
CA SER A 131 -2.64 -12.73 -7.61
C SER A 131 -3.58 -13.09 -6.47
N MET A 132 -4.86 -13.35 -6.74
CA MET A 132 -5.86 -13.66 -5.71
C MET A 132 -5.53 -14.95 -4.93
N PRO A 133 -5.16 -16.08 -5.57
CA PRO A 133 -4.69 -17.27 -4.82
C PRO A 133 -3.44 -16.98 -3.97
N LEU A 134 -2.46 -16.25 -4.54
CA LEU A 134 -1.24 -15.89 -3.83
C LEU A 134 -1.51 -14.96 -2.63
N LEU A 135 -2.45 -14.02 -2.77
CA LEU A 135 -2.92 -13.15 -1.70
C LEU A 135 -3.62 -13.96 -0.60
N ALA A 136 -4.47 -14.93 -0.95
CA ALA A 136 -5.14 -15.78 0.01
C ALA A 136 -4.14 -16.64 0.82
N GLU A 137 -3.15 -17.21 0.13
CA GLU A 137 -2.03 -17.93 0.76
C GLU A 137 -1.24 -17.00 1.70
N PHE A 138 -0.89 -15.81 1.23
CA PHE A 138 -0.13 -14.85 2.02
C PHE A 138 -0.91 -14.37 3.26
N LYS A 139 -2.22 -14.11 3.13
CA LYS A 139 -3.07 -13.74 4.26
C LYS A 139 -3.08 -14.82 5.33
N THR A 140 -3.31 -16.07 4.90
CA THR A 140 -3.31 -17.24 5.78
C THR A 140 -1.96 -17.37 6.49
N TRP A 141 -0.87 -17.17 5.76
CA TRP A 141 0.47 -17.16 6.34
C TRP A 141 0.66 -16.03 7.35
N LEU A 142 0.20 -14.81 7.08
CA LEU A 142 0.27 -13.67 8.01
C LEU A 142 -0.50 -13.96 9.31
N ASP A 143 -1.76 -14.39 9.19
CA ASP A 143 -2.64 -14.71 10.32
C ASP A 143 -2.01 -15.80 11.21
N ASN A 144 -1.43 -16.84 10.60
CA ASN A 144 -0.79 -17.95 11.32
C ASN A 144 0.55 -17.59 11.98
N ASN A 145 1.18 -16.47 11.61
CA ASN A 145 2.52 -16.11 12.06
C ASN A 145 2.55 -14.86 12.93
N VAL A 146 1.60 -13.92 12.81
CA VAL A 146 1.66 -12.63 13.51
C VAL A 146 1.72 -12.78 15.03
N GLY A 147 0.98 -13.75 15.58
CA GLY A 147 0.99 -14.09 17.01
C GLY A 147 2.31 -14.71 17.50
N LYS A 148 3.09 -15.33 16.60
CA LYS A 148 4.37 -15.99 16.88
C LYS A 148 5.56 -15.01 16.85
N VAL A 149 5.34 -13.77 16.44
CA VAL A 149 6.36 -12.73 16.40
C VAL A 149 6.28 -11.87 17.66
N MET A 150 7.43 -11.54 18.23
CA MET A 150 7.55 -10.69 19.42
C MET A 150 6.75 -9.39 19.26
N LYS A 151 5.87 -9.10 20.24
CA LYS A 151 5.12 -7.83 20.34
C LYS A 151 6.07 -6.63 20.24
N GLY A 152 5.67 -5.61 19.50
CA GLY A 152 6.46 -4.38 19.35
C GLY A 152 7.64 -4.44 18.38
N SER A 153 8.06 -5.64 17.93
CA SER A 153 9.09 -5.77 16.89
C SER A 153 8.63 -5.15 15.56
N LEU A 154 9.58 -4.68 14.75
CA LEU A 154 9.27 -4.10 13.44
C LEU A 154 8.61 -5.12 12.51
N THR A 155 9.02 -6.38 12.56
CA THR A 155 8.37 -7.47 11.81
C THR A 155 6.90 -7.61 12.21
N ARG A 156 6.58 -7.60 13.50
CA ARG A 156 5.19 -7.70 13.96
C ARG A 156 4.38 -6.47 13.55
N LYS A 157 4.93 -5.27 13.70
CA LYS A 157 4.30 -4.02 13.24
C LYS A 157 4.00 -4.04 11.74
N ALA A 158 4.90 -4.59 10.92
CA ALA A 158 4.70 -4.74 9.48
C ALA A 158 3.57 -5.73 9.16
N MET A 159 3.51 -6.86 9.86
CA MET A 159 2.43 -7.85 9.72
C MET A 159 1.07 -7.28 10.15
N GLU A 160 1.01 -6.63 11.32
CA GLU A 160 -0.21 -6.00 11.85
C GLU A 160 -0.70 -4.88 10.93
N TYR A 161 0.21 -4.04 10.41
CA TYR A 161 -0.14 -3.05 9.40
C TYR A 161 -0.73 -3.70 8.15
N THR A 162 -0.06 -4.73 7.62
CA THR A 162 -0.50 -5.40 6.38
C THR A 162 -1.87 -6.05 6.55
N LEU A 163 -2.11 -6.72 7.68
CA LEU A 163 -3.41 -7.30 8.02
C LEU A 163 -4.49 -6.22 8.22
N GLY A 164 -4.17 -5.12 8.89
CA GLY A 164 -5.09 -4.00 9.10
C GLY A 164 -5.45 -3.25 7.82
N GLN A 165 -4.54 -3.23 6.84
CA GLN A 165 -4.78 -2.64 5.51
C GLN A 165 -5.31 -3.65 4.49
N TRP A 166 -5.47 -4.92 4.86
CA TRP A 166 -5.78 -6.00 3.93
C TRP A 166 -6.99 -5.74 3.04
N PRO A 167 -8.14 -5.24 3.55
CA PRO A 167 -9.31 -4.95 2.71
C PRO A 167 -9.01 -3.93 1.59
N TYR A 168 -8.11 -2.98 1.84
CA TYR A 168 -7.72 -1.99 0.84
C TYR A 168 -6.62 -2.52 -0.09
N LEU A 169 -5.68 -3.29 0.45
CA LEU A 169 -4.54 -3.85 -0.30
C LEU A 169 -4.96 -4.84 -1.38
N VAL A 170 -6.08 -5.54 -1.23
CA VAL A 170 -6.61 -6.43 -2.29
C VAL A 170 -7.42 -5.69 -3.35
N GLY A 171 -7.80 -4.43 -3.11
CA GLY A 171 -8.70 -3.67 -3.99
C GLY A 171 -8.16 -3.45 -5.42
N TYR A 172 -6.85 -3.45 -5.62
CA TYR A 172 -6.28 -3.36 -6.98
C TYR A 172 -6.64 -4.57 -7.87
N CYS A 173 -7.05 -5.71 -7.27
CA CYS A 173 -7.51 -6.88 -8.00
C CYS A 173 -8.93 -6.74 -8.54
N GLU A 174 -9.73 -5.79 -8.05
CA GLU A 174 -11.14 -5.65 -8.41
C GLU A 174 -11.34 -5.13 -9.84
N ARG A 175 -10.35 -4.41 -10.38
CA ARG A 175 -10.38 -3.87 -11.74
C ARG A 175 -9.00 -3.86 -12.38
N GLY A 176 -8.95 -4.02 -13.69
CA GLY A 176 -7.70 -4.06 -14.46
C GLY A 176 -6.95 -2.74 -14.53
N ASP A 177 -7.66 -1.62 -14.60
CA ASP A 177 -7.10 -0.27 -14.74
C ASP A 177 -6.42 0.27 -13.47
N LEU A 178 -6.65 -0.39 -12.32
CA LEU A 178 -6.05 -0.01 -11.05
C LEU A 178 -4.59 -0.46 -10.94
N HIS A 179 -3.83 0.25 -10.12
CA HIS A 179 -2.43 -0.04 -9.85
C HIS A 179 -2.24 -0.72 -8.49
N ILE A 180 -1.25 -1.60 -8.38
CA ILE A 180 -0.83 -2.20 -7.09
C ILE A 180 -0.23 -1.16 -6.11
N SER A 181 0.20 0.00 -6.64
CA SER A 181 0.89 1.06 -5.91
C SER A 181 0.44 2.46 -6.35
N ASN A 182 0.47 3.42 -5.42
CA ASN A 182 0.29 4.85 -5.67
C ASN A 182 1.61 5.58 -6.03
N VAL A 183 2.67 4.86 -6.41
CA VAL A 183 4.01 5.42 -6.71
C VAL A 183 3.98 6.56 -7.74
N LEU A 184 3.00 6.55 -8.65
CA LEU A 184 2.82 7.62 -9.63
C LEU A 184 2.48 8.98 -8.99
N ALA A 185 1.87 8.99 -7.80
CA ALA A 185 1.66 10.19 -7.00
C ALA A 185 2.85 10.48 -6.07
N GLU A 186 3.53 9.45 -5.55
CA GLU A 186 4.71 9.65 -4.68
C GLU A 186 5.93 10.23 -5.41
N ASN A 187 6.05 9.96 -6.71
CA ASN A 187 7.17 10.44 -7.54
C ASN A 187 6.83 11.70 -8.35
N ALA A 188 5.69 12.33 -8.09
CA ALA A 188 5.21 13.47 -8.85
C ALA A 188 5.94 14.77 -8.51
#